data_AF-A0A1I2W2U2-F1
#
_entry.id   AF-A0A1I2W2U2-F1
#
_cell.length_a   1.000
_cell.length_b   1.000
_cell.length_c   1.000
_cell.angle_alpha   90.00
_cell.angle_beta   90.00
_cell.angle_gamma   90.00
#
_symmetry.space_group_name_H-M   'P 1'
#
loop_
_entity.id
_entity.type
_entity.pdbx_description
1 polymer ?
#
loop_
_entity_poly.entity_id
_entity_poly.type
_entity_poly.pdbx_seq_one_letter_code
_entity_poly.pdbx_strand_id
1 'polypeptide(L)'
;MAKTISKETILKRINQFIDGEGYRKDYLADLLGKQPQTIYKQLSGKYQNVEQFAVDLAKVLNKRNTFFIEENFSYQPEIDDEQSVMYSLGSISQEGKKELGLIFTLCELIDIYDHKPYVDRLEE
;
A
#
# COMPACT_ATOMS: atom_id res chain seq x y z
N MET A 1 -8.64 32.56 -3.51
CA MET A 1 -8.13 32.26 -2.16
C MET A 1 -8.09 30.74 -2.04
N ALA A 2 -6.90 30.13 -2.03
CA ALA A 2 -6.77 28.67 -1.91
C ALA A 2 -7.23 28.26 -0.51
N LYS A 3 -8.22 27.36 -0.42
CA LYS A 3 -8.77 26.93 0.86
C LYS A 3 -7.73 26.01 1.50
N THR A 4 -7.09 26.47 2.58
CA THR A 4 -6.08 25.67 3.29
C THR A 4 -6.78 24.47 3.93
N ILE A 5 -6.48 23.27 3.43
CA ILE A 5 -7.03 22.02 3.94
C ILE A 5 -6.42 21.72 5.31
N SER A 6 -7.21 21.25 6.27
CA SER A 6 -6.69 20.94 7.61
C SER A 6 -5.78 19.70 7.59
N LYS A 7 -4.80 19.67 8.50
CA LYS A 7 -3.90 18.51 8.69
C LYS A 7 -4.67 17.22 8.94
N GLU A 8 -5.74 17.29 9.73
CA GLU A 8 -6.64 16.16 10.01
C GLU A 8 -7.31 15.63 8.74
N THR A 9 -7.71 16.52 7.83
CA THR A 9 -8.31 16.12 6.56
C THR A 9 -7.29 15.40 5.68
N ILE A 10 -6.06 15.91 5.59
CA ILE A 10 -5.00 15.25 4.81
C ILE A 10 -4.70 13.85 5.39
N LEU A 11 -4.58 13.71 6.71
CA LEU A 11 -4.38 12.42 7.35
C LEU A 11 -5.54 11.45 7.11
N LYS A 12 -6.79 11.94 7.18
CA LYS A 12 -7.96 11.11 6.90
C LYS A 12 -7.92 10.57 5.48
N ARG A 13 -7.56 11.41 4.50
CA ARG A 13 -7.42 11.03 3.09
C ARG A 13 -6.31 10.00 2.87
N ILE A 14 -5.16 10.19 3.52
CA ILE A 14 -4.05 9.24 3.45
C ILE A 14 -4.46 7.89 4.04
N ASN A 15 -5.04 7.86 5.24
CA ASN A 15 -5.48 6.62 5.86
C ASN A 15 -6.56 5.92 5.02
N GLN A 16 -7.55 6.67 4.52
CA GLN A 16 -8.59 6.12 3.63
C GLN A 16 -7.99 5.46 2.38
N PHE A 17 -7.00 6.09 1.76
CA PHE A 17 -6.31 5.54 0.59
C PHE A 17 -5.49 4.29 0.96
N ILE A 18 -4.70 4.35 2.02
CA ILE A 18 -3.87 3.22 2.47
C ILE A 18 -4.74 2.00 2.80
N ASP A 19 -5.83 2.22 3.54
CA ASP A 19 -6.74 1.17 3.97
C ASP A 19 -7.49 0.58 2.77
N GLY A 20 -7.92 1.40 1.81
CA GLY A 20 -8.62 0.93 0.62
C GLY A 20 -7.73 0.19 -0.39
N GLU A 21 -6.46 0.58 -0.52
CA GLU A 21 -5.48 -0.11 -1.38
C GLU A 21 -4.82 -1.31 -0.68
N GLY A 22 -5.05 -1.50 0.61
CA GLY A 22 -4.48 -2.60 1.39
C GLY A 22 -2.97 -2.47 1.65
N TYR A 23 -2.39 -1.26 1.61
CA TYR A 23 -0.96 -1.09 1.82
C TYR A 23 -0.54 -1.42 3.26
N ARG A 24 0.41 -2.34 3.41
CA ARG A 24 1.08 -2.58 4.69
C ARG A 24 1.94 -1.38 5.10
N LYS A 25 1.86 -1.00 6.38
CA LYS A 25 2.61 0.14 6.93
C LYS A 25 4.13 -0.07 6.89
N ASP A 26 4.60 -1.31 7.06
CA ASP A 26 6.02 -1.66 6.93
C ASP A 26 6.51 -1.45 5.49
N TYR A 27 5.72 -1.88 4.51
CA TYR A 27 6.02 -1.70 3.08
C TYR A 27 6.10 -0.22 2.70
N LEU A 28 5.18 0.61 3.20
CA LEU A 28 5.26 2.07 3.02
C LEU A 28 6.51 2.67 3.68
N ALA A 29 6.96 2.10 4.80
CA ALA A 29 8.17 2.52 5.49
C ALA A 29 9.41 2.26 4.63
N ASP A 30 9.50 1.06 4.04
CA ASP A 30 10.59 0.68 3.13
C ASP A 30 10.63 1.58 1.89
N LEU A 31 9.48 1.83 1.25
CA LEU A 31 9.37 2.74 0.10
C LEU A 31 9.84 4.17 0.42
N LEU A 32 9.58 4.63 1.64
CA LEU A 32 9.97 5.96 2.10
C LEU A 32 11.39 6.00 2.69
N GLY A 33 12.08 4.86 2.82
CA GLY A 33 13.37 4.75 3.49
C GLY A 33 13.31 5.14 4.97
N LYS A 34 12.20 4.83 5.65
CA LYS A 34 11.93 5.19 7.06
C LYS A 34 11.70 3.95 7.91
N GLN A 35 11.92 4.09 9.21
CA GLN A 35 11.54 3.05 10.18
C GLN A 35 10.00 2.95 10.28
N PRO A 36 9.41 1.74 10.38
CA PRO A 36 7.96 1.55 10.46
C PRO A 36 7.29 2.42 11.54
N GLN A 37 7.90 2.50 12.72
CA GLN A 37 7.43 3.35 13.83
C GLN A 37 7.22 4.82 13.44
N THR A 38 7.99 5.32 12.48
CA THR A 38 7.86 6.69 11.96
C THR A 38 6.56 6.82 11.16
N ILE A 39 6.23 5.84 10.34
CA ILE A 39 4.96 5.79 9.58
C ILE A 39 3.77 5.78 10.53
N TYR A 40 3.78 4.94 11.57
CA TYR A 40 2.72 4.94 12.59
C TYR A 40 2.56 6.30 13.29
N LYS A 41 3.66 6.98 13.61
CA LYS A 41 3.62 8.33 14.21
C LYS A 41 3.08 9.38 13.25
N GLN A 42 3.41 9.28 11.95
CA GLN A 42 2.91 10.19 10.93
C GLN A 42 1.41 9.98 10.67
N LEU A 43 0.96 8.72 10.51
CA LEU A 43 -0.44 8.37 10.29
C LEU A 43 -1.35 8.68 11.48
N SER A 44 -0.82 8.65 12.70
CA SER A 44 -1.55 9.05 13.92
C SER A 44 -1.63 10.56 14.14
N GLY A 45 -1.02 11.37 13.28
CA GLY A 45 -1.01 12.83 13.41
C GLY A 45 -0.18 13.37 14.56
N LYS A 46 0.66 12.52 15.20
CA LYS A 46 1.58 12.94 16.27
C LYS A 46 2.80 13.71 15.73
N TYR A 47 2.89 13.90 14.41
CA TYR A 47 3.99 14.59 13.73
C TYR A 47 3.51 15.92 13.13
N GLN A 48 4.33 16.97 13.22
CA GLN A 48 3.89 18.32 12.84
C GLN A 48 3.80 18.57 11.32
N ASN A 49 4.55 17.81 10.51
CA ASN A 49 4.71 18.06 9.06
C ASN A 49 3.91 17.08 8.20
N VAL A 50 2.59 17.07 8.38
CA VAL A 50 1.67 16.21 7.63
C VAL A 50 1.70 16.54 6.12
N GLU A 51 1.82 17.82 5.74
CA GLU A 51 1.86 18.20 4.33
C GLU A 51 3.08 17.61 3.61
N GLN A 52 4.25 17.67 4.24
CA GLN A 52 5.47 17.08 3.67
C GLN A 52 5.35 15.57 3.55
N PHE A 53 4.82 14.91 4.59
CA PHE A 53 4.56 13.47 4.54
C PHE A 53 3.62 13.09 3.40
N ALA A 54 2.56 13.87 3.17
CA ALA A 54 1.62 13.66 2.08
C ALA A 54 2.30 13.75 0.70
N VAL A 55 3.18 14.74 0.50
CA VAL A 55 3.95 14.90 -0.74
C VAL A 55 4.92 13.74 -0.95
N ASP A 56 5.68 13.37 0.08
CA ASP A 56 6.66 12.27 0.00
C ASP A 56 5.95 10.95 -0.31
N LEU A 57 4.83 10.68 0.36
CA LEU A 57 4.00 9.49 0.14
C LEU A 57 3.42 9.46 -1.28
N ALA A 58 2.89 10.58 -1.77
CA ALA A 58 2.36 10.65 -3.12
C ALA A 58 3.43 10.35 -4.17
N LYS A 59 4.66 10.84 -3.95
CA LYS A 59 5.78 10.62 -4.87
C LYS A 59 6.17 9.14 -4.95
N VAL A 60 6.29 8.44 -3.82
CA VAL A 60 6.66 7.02 -3.83
C VAL A 60 5.54 6.11 -4.37
N LEU A 61 4.29 6.56 -4.29
CA LEU A 61 3.12 5.89 -4.87
C LEU A 61 2.87 6.27 -6.34
N ASN A 62 3.80 6.99 -6.97
CA ASN A 62 3.71 7.47 -8.35
C ASN A 62 2.41 8.27 -8.64
N LYS A 63 1.96 9.05 -7.64
CA LYS A 63 0.83 9.98 -7.76
C LYS A 63 1.37 11.42 -7.88
N ARG A 64 0.48 12.35 -8.24
CA ARG A 64 0.81 13.78 -8.20
C ARG A 64 1.14 14.21 -6.77
N ASN A 65 2.14 15.06 -6.57
CA ASN A 65 2.56 15.54 -5.25
C ASN A 65 1.39 16.15 -4.43
N THR A 66 0.40 16.72 -5.11
CA THR A 66 -0.78 17.34 -4.50
C THR A 66 -1.93 16.36 -4.26
N PHE A 67 -1.79 15.08 -4.59
CA PHE A 67 -2.89 14.11 -4.60
C PHE A 67 -3.70 14.12 -3.31
N PHE A 68 -3.06 14.02 -2.13
CA PHE A 68 -3.78 14.05 -0.86
C PHE A 68 -4.23 15.46 -0.42
N ILE A 69 -3.71 16.52 -1.04
CA ILE A 69 -3.84 17.93 -0.63
C ILE A 69 -4.81 18.70 -1.55
N GLU A 70 -5.16 18.18 -2.72
CA GLU A 70 -6.03 18.89 -3.66
C GLU A 70 -7.47 19.00 -3.14
N GLU A 71 -8.16 20.10 -3.43
CA GLU A 71 -9.52 20.35 -2.93
C GLU A 71 -10.51 19.28 -3.42
N ASN A 72 -10.28 18.79 -4.63
CA ASN A 72 -11.06 17.78 -5.34
C ASN A 72 -10.60 16.33 -5.10
N PHE A 73 -9.88 16.06 -4.00
CA PHE A 73 -9.52 14.68 -3.65
C PHE A 73 -10.78 13.81 -3.61
N SER A 74 -10.80 12.81 -4.47
CA SER A 74 -11.82 11.79 -4.51
C SER A 74 -11.11 10.44 -4.56
N TYR A 75 -11.11 9.75 -3.43
CA TYR A 75 -10.73 8.34 -3.41
C TYR A 75 -11.98 7.50 -3.59
N GLN A 76 -12.08 6.88 -4.75
CA GLN A 76 -12.98 5.76 -4.95
C GLN A 76 -12.09 4.52 -4.92
N PRO A 77 -12.18 3.68 -3.86
CA PRO A 77 -11.61 2.35 -3.98
C PRO A 77 -12.25 1.72 -5.21
N GLU A 78 -11.45 1.07 -6.06
CA GLU A 78 -11.99 0.16 -7.04
C GLU A 78 -12.62 -0.99 -6.24
N ILE A 79 -13.87 -0.78 -5.78
CA ILE A 79 -14.72 -1.87 -5.30
C ILE A 79 -15.09 -2.59 -6.57
N ASP A 80 -14.19 -3.48 -6.95
CA ASP A 80 -14.43 -4.41 -8.00
C ASP A 80 -15.35 -5.49 -7.44
N ASP A 81 -16.64 -5.15 -7.30
CA ASP A 81 -17.65 -6.10 -6.86
C ASP A 81 -17.82 -7.25 -7.89
N GLU A 82 -17.15 -7.21 -9.06
CA GLU A 82 -17.27 -8.27 -10.07
C GLU A 82 -16.25 -8.35 -11.23
N GLN A 83 -15.09 -7.66 -11.25
CA GLN A 83 -14.04 -7.92 -12.26
C GLN A 83 -12.89 -8.73 -11.64
N SER A 84 -12.86 -10.03 -11.89
CA SER A 84 -12.30 -10.59 -13.12
C SER A 84 -10.85 -10.13 -13.31
N VAL A 85 -9.96 -11.11 -13.23
CA VAL A 85 -8.64 -11.15 -13.86
C VAL A 85 -8.78 -10.71 -15.33
N MET A 86 -8.82 -9.40 -15.56
CA MET A 86 -8.87 -8.74 -16.87
C MET A 86 -7.47 -8.19 -17.21
N TYR A 87 -6.42 -8.95 -16.88
CA TYR A 87 -5.17 -8.83 -17.59
C TYR A 87 -5.25 -9.72 -18.83
N SER A 88 -5.40 -9.04 -19.97
CA SER A 88 -5.30 -9.52 -21.35
C SER A 88 -6.61 -9.89 -22.05
N LEU A 89 -7.00 -9.01 -22.98
CA LEU A 89 -7.71 -9.33 -24.22
C LEU A 89 -7.18 -10.64 -24.83
N GLY A 90 -7.92 -11.74 -24.66
CA GLY A 90 -7.61 -13.05 -25.21
C GLY A 90 -7.63 -14.13 -24.14
N SER A 91 -8.27 -15.26 -24.41
CA SER A 91 -8.24 -16.43 -23.53
C SER A 91 -6.78 -16.78 -23.18
N ILE A 92 -6.47 -16.85 -21.88
CA ILE A 92 -5.15 -17.25 -21.39
C ILE A 92 -4.76 -18.57 -22.07
N SER A 93 -3.62 -18.55 -22.77
CA SER A 93 -3.08 -19.73 -23.43
C SER A 93 -2.82 -20.84 -22.40
N GLN A 94 -2.76 -22.10 -22.85
CA GLN A 94 -2.44 -23.21 -21.94
C GLN A 94 -1.08 -23.03 -21.24
N GLU A 95 -0.17 -22.30 -21.88
CA GLU A 95 1.14 -21.93 -21.33
C GLU A 95 1.00 -20.86 -20.24
N GLY A 96 0.24 -19.80 -20.48
CA GLY A 96 -0.04 -18.77 -19.48
C GLY A 96 -0.76 -19.30 -18.23
N LYS A 97 -1.59 -20.34 -18.37
CA LYS A 97 -2.21 -21.02 -17.21
C LYS A 97 -1.18 -21.75 -16.35
N LYS A 98 -0.18 -22.38 -16.97
CA LYS A 98 0.90 -23.07 -16.24
C LYS A 98 1.81 -22.07 -15.54
N GLU A 99 2.15 -20.97 -16.21
CA GLU A 99 2.99 -19.91 -15.63
C GLU A 99 2.30 -19.21 -14.45
N LEU A 100 1.00 -18.92 -14.55
CA LEU A 100 0.21 -18.42 -13.43
C LEU A 100 0.16 -19.42 -12.27
N GLY A 101 -0.01 -20.71 -12.57
CA GLY A 101 0.06 -21.77 -11.56
C GLY A 101 1.39 -21.77 -10.79
N LEU A 102 2.51 -21.54 -11.47
CA LEU A 102 3.83 -21.43 -10.82
C LEU A 102 3.92 -20.21 -9.90
N ILE A 103 3.33 -19.08 -10.29
CA ILE A 103 3.27 -17.88 -9.44
C ILE A 103 2.46 -18.16 -8.17
N PHE A 104 1.30 -18.83 -8.29
CA PHE A 104 0.52 -19.24 -7.12
C PHE A 104 1.30 -20.16 -6.18
N THR A 105 1.98 -21.18 -6.73
CA THR A 105 2.82 -22.08 -5.92
C THR A 105 3.96 -21.33 -5.22
N LEU A 106 4.57 -20.33 -5.86
CA LEU A 106 5.61 -19.51 -5.24
C LEU A 106 5.05 -18.68 -4.07
N CYS A 107 3.87 -18.08 -4.22
CA CYS A 107 3.21 -17.35 -3.14
C CYS A 107 2.86 -18.27 -1.97
N GLU A 108 2.30 -19.45 -2.24
CA GLU A 108 2.02 -20.46 -1.20
C GLU A 108 3.29 -20.90 -0.46
N LEU A 109 4.40 -21.09 -1.19
CA LEU A 109 5.68 -21.41 -0.58
C LEU A 109 6.16 -20.26 0.32
N ILE A 110 6.08 -19.01 -0.14
CA ILE A 110 6.45 -17.85 0.69
C ILE A 110 5.63 -17.84 1.97
N ASP A 111 4.31 -18.02 1.90
CA ASP A 111 3.44 -18.04 3.08
C ASP A 111 3.83 -19.17 4.06
N ILE A 112 4.14 -20.36 3.55
CA ILE A 112 4.60 -21.50 4.37
C ILE A 112 5.92 -21.18 5.10
N TYR A 113 6.84 -20.50 4.42
CA TYR A 113 8.15 -20.17 5.00
C TYR A 113 8.13 -18.91 5.88
N ASP A 114 7.21 -17.97 5.64
CA ASP A 114 6.98 -16.78 6.47
C ASP A 114 6.19 -17.12 7.76
N HIS A 115 5.45 -18.24 7.78
CA HIS A 115 4.76 -18.77 8.96
C HIS A 115 5.51 -19.82 9.78
N LYS A 116 6.84 -19.94 9.66
CA LYS A 116 7.61 -20.68 10.67
C LYS A 116 7.85 -19.81 11.90
N PRO A 117 7.31 -20.15 13.10
CA PRO A 117 7.92 -19.65 14.32
C PRO A 117 9.37 -20.11 14.35
N TYR A 118 10.26 -19.20 14.76
CA TYR A 118 11.65 -19.44 15.06
C TYR A 118 11.71 -20.44 16.24
N VAL A 119 11.64 -21.74 15.96
CA VAL A 119 11.78 -22.79 16.99
C VAL A 119 13.18 -23.39 16.85
N ASP A 120 14.00 -23.02 17.83
CA ASP A 120 15.14 -23.74 18.38
C ASP A 120 16.19 -24.26 17.40
N ARG A 121 17.12 -23.36 17.06
CA ARG A 121 18.52 -23.75 17.00
C ARG A 121 19.25 -22.93 18.04
N LEU A 122 19.35 -23.48 19.25
CA LEU A 122 20.45 -23.40 20.21
C LEU A 122 19.99 -24.18 21.46
N GLU A 123 20.90 -25.01 22.01
CA GLU A 123 20.73 -26.01 23.08
C GLU A 123 20.27 -27.39 22.53
N GLU A 124 21.11 -28.42 22.40
CA GLU A 124 22.41 -28.80 23.00
C GLU A 124 23.38 -29.40 21.96
#